data_AF-A0A1I4PTW9-F1
#
_entry.id   AF-A0A1I4PTW9-F1
#
_cell.length_a   1.000
_cell.length_b   1.000
_cell.length_c   1.000
_cell.angle_alpha   90.00
_cell.angle_beta   90.00
_cell.angle_gamma   90.00
#
_symmetry.space_group_name_H-M   'P 1'
#
loop_
_entity.id
_entity.type
_entity.pdbx_description
1 polymer ?
#
loop_
_entity_poly.entity_id
_entity_poly.type
_entity_poly.pdbx_seq_one_letter_code
_entity_poly.pdbx_strand_id
1 'polypeptide(L)'
;MTRRLTLSERLLQRFGVERPDEIDVEAIAWMLGAKVRYRELHSCEARIVGREDRAIITVDNRVTPRRQRFSVAHELGHWHHHRGRCLICRSEDIGASRRQTTDPERVANDYASDLLLPRYLLDPILRSVQKPTLKAVREVAAAFDASLTATLIKIVASDRYPLMMVCHGPKGRRWFQASPSIPSRWFPRDELDPESCAIALQFGSGPEEGFPRRIGADAWFDRGEARHYELLEQSYALPKSEVMTVLHLIDPKMTSDEDTSRNSL
;
A
#
# COMPACT_ATOMS: atom_id res chain seq x y z
N MET A 1 -10.82 -20.53 1.13
CA MET A 1 -10.81 -20.23 2.58
C MET A 1 -11.17 -18.77 2.79
N THR A 2 -12.22 -18.47 3.54
CA THR A 2 -12.57 -17.08 3.88
C THR A 2 -11.52 -16.53 4.84
N ARG A 3 -10.75 -15.52 4.42
CA ARG A 3 -9.71 -14.90 5.25
C ARG A 3 -10.38 -14.27 6.47
N ARG A 4 -9.81 -14.47 7.66
CA ARG A 4 -10.38 -13.92 8.91
C ARG A 4 -10.31 -12.39 8.85
N LEU A 5 -11.42 -11.73 9.19
CA LEU A 5 -11.47 -10.28 9.28
C LEU A 5 -10.46 -9.76 10.30
N THR A 6 -9.92 -8.58 10.06
CA THR A 6 -9.03 -7.89 11.00
C THR A 6 -9.83 -7.20 12.11
N LEU A 7 -9.15 -6.59 13.08
CA LEU A 7 -9.83 -5.91 14.19
C LEU A 7 -10.61 -4.68 13.72
N SER A 8 -10.00 -3.86 12.86
CA SER A 8 -10.66 -2.69 12.25
C SER A 8 -11.79 -3.10 11.31
N GLU A 9 -11.64 -4.17 10.52
CA GLU A 9 -12.73 -4.67 9.67
C GLU A 9 -13.95 -5.14 10.49
N ARG A 10 -13.72 -5.86 11.60
CA ARG A 10 -14.82 -6.23 12.52
C ARG A 10 -15.49 -5.01 13.14
N LEU A 11 -14.73 -3.97 13.45
CA LEU A 11 -15.27 -2.72 13.99
C LEU A 11 -16.19 -2.05 12.97
N LEU A 12 -15.74 -1.93 11.72
CA LEU A 12 -16.54 -1.34 10.64
C LEU A 12 -17.84 -2.10 10.40
N GLN A 13 -17.79 -3.44 10.37
CA GLN A 13 -19.00 -4.26 10.26
C GLN A 13 -19.95 -4.08 11.45
N ARG A 14 -19.42 -3.95 12.67
CA ARG A 14 -20.24 -3.68 13.86
C ARG A 14 -20.93 -2.32 13.79
N PHE A 15 -20.33 -1.34 13.12
CA PHE A 15 -20.92 -0.04 12.86
C PHE A 15 -21.80 0.00 11.60
N GLY A 16 -21.96 -1.11 10.89
CA GLY A 16 -22.83 -1.21 9.72
C GLY A 16 -22.27 -0.52 8.47
N VAL A 17 -20.94 -0.38 8.36
CA VAL A 17 -20.29 0.22 7.19
C VAL A 17 -20.31 -0.77 6.03
N GLU A 18 -21.04 -0.43 4.97
CA GLU A 18 -21.23 -1.25 3.77
C GLU A 18 -20.58 -0.64 2.53
N ARG A 19 -20.19 0.64 2.57
CA ARG A 19 -19.54 1.33 1.45
C ARG A 19 -18.28 2.10 1.85
N PRO A 20 -17.30 2.28 0.95
CA PRO A 20 -16.09 3.04 1.23
C PRO A 20 -16.34 4.48 1.72
N ASP A 21 -17.34 5.16 1.14
CA ASP A 21 -17.69 6.55 1.46
C ASP A 21 -18.35 6.72 2.84
N GLU A 22 -18.77 5.64 3.48
CA GLU A 22 -19.35 5.63 4.83
C GLU A 22 -18.29 5.54 5.94
N ILE A 23 -17.02 5.30 5.60
CA ILE A 23 -15.94 5.24 6.58
C ILE A 23 -15.67 6.66 7.09
N ASP A 24 -16.28 7.07 8.18
CA ASP A 24 -16.00 8.33 8.87
C ASP A 24 -15.06 8.09 10.07
N VAL A 25 -13.78 8.44 9.91
CA VAL A 25 -12.77 8.22 10.95
C VAL A 25 -13.01 9.04 12.22
N GLU A 26 -13.66 10.20 12.13
CA GLU A 26 -13.96 11.03 13.30
C GLU A 26 -15.14 10.47 14.07
N ALA A 27 -16.19 10.03 13.37
CA ALA A 27 -17.31 9.33 13.98
C ALA A 27 -16.85 8.02 14.65
N ILE A 28 -16.01 7.24 13.96
CA ILE A 28 -15.39 6.02 14.51
C ILE A 28 -14.57 6.36 15.76
N ALA A 29 -13.72 7.39 15.71
CA ALA A 29 -12.94 7.83 16.86
C ALA A 29 -13.84 8.18 18.05
N TRP A 30 -14.90 8.95 17.80
CA TRP A 30 -15.87 9.36 18.82
C TRP A 30 -16.54 8.16 19.50
N MET A 31 -16.98 7.19 18.69
CA MET A 31 -17.59 5.94 19.18
C MET A 31 -16.60 5.07 19.99
N LEU A 32 -15.29 5.23 19.76
CA LEU A 32 -14.22 4.58 20.52
C LEU A 32 -13.74 5.40 21.75
N GLY A 33 -14.42 6.49 22.09
CA GLY A 33 -14.07 7.35 23.22
C GLY A 33 -12.95 8.36 22.93
N ALA A 34 -12.52 8.49 21.66
CA ALA A 34 -11.49 9.41 21.24
C ALA A 34 -12.07 10.65 20.55
N LYS A 35 -11.68 11.85 20.99
CA LYS A 35 -12.05 13.11 20.34
C LYS A 35 -10.92 13.59 19.42
N VAL A 36 -11.22 13.83 18.15
CA VAL A 36 -10.26 14.40 17.19
C VAL A 36 -10.22 15.92 17.32
N ARG A 37 -9.02 16.50 17.24
CA ARG A 37 -8.77 17.94 17.21
C ARG A 37 -7.69 18.28 16.19
N TYR A 38 -7.93 19.31 15.39
CA TYR A 38 -6.98 19.82 14.41
C TYR A 38 -6.24 21.04 14.94
N ARG A 39 -4.91 20.97 15.00
CA ARG A 39 -4.02 22.04 15.50
C ARG A 39 -2.67 21.96 14.79
N GLU A 40 -1.97 23.07 14.67
CA GLU A 40 -0.59 23.03 14.18
C GLU A 40 0.29 22.22 15.14
N LEU A 41 1.07 21.28 14.60
CA LEU A 41 2.01 20.44 15.34
C LEU A 41 3.40 20.58 14.73
N HIS A 42 4.41 20.89 15.55
CA HIS A 42 5.75 21.17 15.00
C HIS A 42 6.62 19.92 14.80
N SER A 43 6.36 18.82 15.52
CA SER A 43 7.23 17.65 15.58
C SER A 43 6.61 16.34 15.10
N CYS A 44 5.31 16.35 14.77
CA CYS A 44 4.53 15.16 14.46
C CYS A 44 3.33 15.48 13.57
N GLU A 45 2.88 14.52 12.76
CA GLU A 45 1.63 14.66 11.98
C GLU A 45 0.38 14.41 12.84
N ALA A 46 0.50 13.59 13.89
CA ALA A 46 -0.53 13.41 14.90
C ALA A 46 0.06 12.88 16.22
N ARG A 47 -0.78 12.90 17.26
CA ARG A 47 -0.50 12.28 18.56
C ARG A 47 -1.80 11.94 19.28
N ILE A 48 -1.76 10.92 20.14
CA ILE A 48 -2.86 10.56 21.02
C ILE A 48 -2.49 10.68 22.50
N VAL A 49 -3.38 11.27 23.29
CA VAL A 49 -3.28 11.31 24.75
C VAL A 49 -4.57 10.75 25.34
N GLY A 50 -4.46 9.66 26.10
CA GLY A 50 -5.60 8.97 26.70
C GLY A 50 -5.50 8.84 28.22
N ARG A 51 -6.65 8.82 28.88
CA ARG A 51 -6.84 8.49 30.30
C ARG A 51 -8.10 7.65 30.43
N GLU A 52 -7.99 6.50 31.09
CA GLU A 52 -9.09 5.56 31.29
C GLU A 52 -9.74 5.14 29.95
N ASP A 53 -11.00 5.49 29.72
CA ASP A 53 -11.79 5.16 28.53
C ASP A 53 -11.88 6.31 27.50
N ARG A 54 -11.20 7.43 27.75
CA ARG A 54 -11.24 8.63 26.89
C ARG A 54 -9.87 8.99 26.35
N ALA A 55 -9.85 9.51 25.12
CA ALA A 55 -8.64 10.02 24.50
C ALA A 55 -8.90 11.30 23.69
N ILE A 56 -7.83 12.05 23.44
CA ILE A 56 -7.80 13.15 22.47
C ILE A 56 -6.73 12.83 21.44
N ILE A 57 -7.16 12.76 20.18
CA ILE A 57 -6.27 12.67 19.01
C ILE A 57 -6.06 14.09 18.51
N THR A 58 -4.82 14.56 18.47
CA THR A 58 -4.46 15.84 17.86
C THR A 58 -3.79 15.59 16.53
N VAL A 59 -4.26 16.21 15.46
CA VAL A 59 -3.74 16.06 14.09
C VAL A 59 -3.26 17.40 13.56
N ASP A 60 -2.13 17.41 12.84
CA ASP A 60 -1.62 18.60 12.17
C ASP A 60 -2.60 19.09 11.10
N ASN A 61 -3.09 20.32 11.24
CA ASN A 61 -4.03 20.91 10.30
C ASN A 61 -3.37 21.37 8.98
N ARG A 62 -2.04 21.33 8.88
CA ARG A 62 -1.28 21.74 7.67
C ARG A 62 -1.06 20.60 6.69
N VAL A 63 -1.23 19.34 7.11
CA VAL A 63 -1.16 18.19 6.19
C VAL A 63 -2.47 18.03 5.42
N THR A 64 -2.42 17.33 4.29
CA THR A 64 -3.59 17.14 3.41
C THR A 64 -4.71 16.37 4.13
N PRO A 65 -6.01 16.58 3.77
CA PRO A 65 -7.12 15.87 4.41
C PRO A 65 -6.96 14.34 4.41
N ARG A 66 -6.46 13.78 3.31
CA ARG A 66 -6.12 12.35 3.20
C ARG A 66 -5.06 11.91 4.21
N ARG A 67 -4.02 12.72 4.42
CA ARG A 67 -3.00 12.46 5.44
C ARG A 67 -3.61 12.58 6.83
N GLN A 68 -4.42 13.59 7.10
CA GLN A 68 -5.14 13.73 8.37
C GLN A 68 -5.98 12.48 8.69
N ARG A 69 -6.75 12.00 7.70
CA ARG A 69 -7.56 10.79 7.78
C ARG A 69 -6.74 9.55 8.12
N PHE A 70 -5.58 9.38 7.45
CA PHE A 70 -4.63 8.33 7.79
C PHE A 70 -4.09 8.47 9.21
N SER A 71 -3.68 9.68 9.62
CA SER A 71 -3.15 9.93 10.95
C SER A 71 -4.17 9.63 12.04
N VAL A 72 -5.44 10.00 11.88
CA VAL A 72 -6.51 9.61 12.83
C VAL A 72 -6.62 8.08 12.91
N ALA A 73 -6.67 7.38 11.78
CA ALA A 73 -6.78 5.93 11.75
C ALA A 73 -5.57 5.24 12.40
N HIS A 74 -4.37 5.79 12.21
CA HIS A 74 -3.12 5.33 12.83
C HIS A 74 -3.16 5.51 14.35
N GLU A 75 -3.53 6.70 14.84
CA GLU A 75 -3.68 6.96 16.28
C GLU A 75 -4.76 6.08 16.91
N LEU A 76 -5.83 5.72 16.18
CA LEU A 76 -6.81 4.74 16.64
C LEU A 76 -6.23 3.32 16.74
N GLY A 77 -5.27 2.97 15.88
CA GLY A 77 -4.50 1.74 16.01
C GLY A 77 -3.72 1.70 17.33
N HIS A 78 -3.01 2.79 17.65
CA HIS A 78 -2.38 2.94 18.97
C HIS A 78 -3.39 2.89 20.11
N TRP A 79 -4.53 3.57 20.00
CA TRP A 79 -5.57 3.56 21.01
C TRP A 79 -6.12 2.16 21.26
N HIS A 80 -6.26 1.35 20.22
CA HIS A 80 -6.78 0.01 20.33
C HIS A 80 -5.77 -0.94 20.97
N HIS A 81 -4.51 -0.90 20.53
CA HIS A 81 -3.49 -1.88 20.89
C HIS A 81 -2.61 -1.49 22.08
N HIS A 82 -2.55 -0.20 22.42
CA HIS A 82 -1.58 0.35 23.38
C HIS A 82 -2.23 1.33 24.37
N ARG A 83 -3.48 1.04 24.79
CA ARG A 83 -4.24 1.84 25.77
C ARG A 83 -3.40 2.24 26.99
N GLY A 84 -3.57 3.49 27.43
CA GLY A 84 -2.93 4.02 28.65
C GLY A 84 -1.46 4.44 28.49
N ARG A 85 -0.91 4.44 27.27
CA ARG A 85 0.42 5.00 26.98
C ARG A 85 0.29 6.32 26.22
N CYS A 86 1.07 7.33 26.60
CA CYS A 86 1.26 8.53 25.79
C CYS A 86 2.29 8.18 24.70
N LEU A 87 1.86 8.14 23.44
CA LEU A 87 2.71 7.86 22.29
C LEU A 87 2.80 9.13 21.44
N ILE A 88 4.03 9.52 21.09
CA ILE A 88 4.31 10.67 20.21
C ILE A 88 4.92 10.10 18.94
N CYS A 89 4.18 10.19 17.83
CA CYS A 89 4.54 9.57 16.56
C CYS A 89 5.27 10.60 15.68
N ARG A 90 6.47 10.29 15.16
CA ARG A 90 7.18 11.19 14.24
C ARG A 90 6.74 10.93 12.80
N SER A 91 6.81 11.96 11.96
CA SER A 91 6.43 11.87 10.54
C SER A 91 7.22 10.82 9.74
N GLU A 92 8.41 10.48 10.21
CA GLU A 92 9.32 9.49 9.61
C GLU A 92 8.91 8.03 9.90
N ASP A 93 8.16 7.80 10.98
CA ASP A 93 7.67 6.48 11.38
C ASP A 93 6.37 6.10 10.62
N ILE A 94 5.66 7.12 10.11
CA ILE A 94 4.46 6.97 9.27
C ILE A 94 4.87 6.60 7.83
N GLY A 95 5.10 5.30 7.60
CA GLY A 95 5.33 4.72 6.27
C GLY A 95 6.62 3.90 6.10
N ALA A 96 7.42 3.71 7.16
CA ALA A 96 8.66 2.92 7.09
C ALA A 96 8.44 1.44 7.49
N SER A 97 8.47 0.51 6.53
CA SER A 97 8.16 -0.93 6.71
C SER A 97 9.35 -1.80 7.16
N ARG A 98 10.27 -1.32 8.00
CA ARG A 98 11.50 -2.08 8.36
C ARG A 98 11.80 -2.22 9.85
N ARG A 99 10.79 -2.56 10.65
CA ARG A 99 10.99 -2.99 12.05
C ARG A 99 10.10 -4.20 12.38
N GLN A 100 10.47 -4.91 13.46
CA GLN A 100 9.92 -6.20 13.90
C GLN A 100 8.38 -6.23 13.89
N THR A 101 7.78 -7.41 13.77
CA THR A 101 6.31 -7.62 13.75
C THR A 101 5.58 -7.11 15.00
N THR A 102 6.31 -6.80 16.07
CA THR A 102 5.82 -6.24 17.34
C THR A 102 6.05 -4.73 17.47
N ASP A 103 6.54 -4.06 16.43
CA ASP A 103 6.69 -2.60 16.42
C ASP A 103 5.30 -1.93 16.52
N PRO A 104 5.02 -1.17 17.60
CA PRO A 104 3.77 -0.44 17.77
C PRO A 104 3.38 0.38 16.53
N GLU A 105 4.35 0.98 15.84
CA GLU A 105 4.14 1.79 14.65
C GLU A 105 3.62 0.96 13.48
N ARG A 106 4.17 -0.25 13.30
CA ARG A 106 3.74 -1.18 12.26
C ARG A 106 2.32 -1.66 12.53
N VAL A 107 2.02 -2.02 13.79
CA VAL A 107 0.68 -2.44 14.19
C VAL A 107 -0.34 -1.32 13.97
N ALA A 108 0.01 -0.07 14.29
CA ALA A 108 -0.84 1.10 14.04
C ALA A 108 -1.04 1.35 12.53
N ASN A 109 0.01 1.24 11.72
CA ASN A 109 -0.07 1.37 10.26
C ASN A 109 -0.94 0.28 9.62
N ASP A 110 -0.79 -0.98 10.04
CA ASP A 110 -1.61 -2.09 9.56
C ASP A 110 -3.08 -1.89 9.96
N TYR A 111 -3.34 -1.48 11.21
CA TYR A 111 -4.70 -1.14 11.67
C TYR A 111 -5.33 -0.02 10.83
N ALA A 112 -4.58 1.06 10.58
CA ALA A 112 -5.04 2.19 9.78
C ALA A 112 -5.33 1.79 8.33
N SER A 113 -4.44 0.98 7.73
CA SER A 113 -4.61 0.45 6.38
C SER A 113 -5.89 -0.39 6.28
N ASP A 114 -6.14 -1.27 7.26
CA ASP A 114 -7.33 -2.10 7.27
C ASP A 114 -8.62 -1.31 7.61
N LEU A 115 -8.52 -0.23 8.38
CA LEU A 115 -9.65 0.66 8.67
C LEU A 115 -10.05 1.49 7.45
N LEU A 116 -9.08 1.98 6.68
CA LEU A 116 -9.32 2.87 5.54
C LEU A 116 -9.51 2.13 4.21
N LEU A 117 -8.90 0.96 4.06
CA LEU A 117 -8.99 0.10 2.89
C LEU A 117 -9.39 -1.34 3.29
N PRO A 118 -10.56 -1.53 3.93
CA PRO A 118 -10.98 -2.85 4.40
C PRO A 118 -11.18 -3.83 3.24
N ARG A 119 -10.67 -5.06 3.39
CA ARG A 119 -10.72 -6.08 2.33
C ARG A 119 -12.14 -6.47 1.98
N TYR A 120 -13.04 -6.52 2.96
CA TYR A 120 -14.43 -6.91 2.71
C TYR A 120 -15.17 -5.92 1.77
N LEU A 121 -14.73 -4.66 1.68
CA LEU A 121 -15.21 -3.68 0.70
C LEU A 121 -14.37 -3.67 -0.57
N LEU A 122 -13.05 -3.84 -0.43
CA LEU A 122 -12.11 -3.82 -1.55
C LEU A 122 -12.30 -5.02 -2.49
N ASP A 123 -12.39 -6.24 -1.94
CA ASP A 123 -12.41 -7.47 -2.72
C ASP A 123 -13.62 -7.52 -3.70
N PRO A 124 -14.85 -7.13 -3.33
CA PRO A 124 -15.97 -7.00 -4.27
C PRO A 124 -15.70 -6.02 -5.41
N ILE A 125 -15.10 -4.86 -5.13
CA ILE A 125 -14.72 -3.87 -6.15
C ILE A 125 -13.67 -4.46 -7.10
N LEU A 126 -12.66 -5.15 -6.58
CA LEU A 126 -11.63 -5.78 -7.41
C LEU A 126 -12.14 -6.94 -8.26
N ARG A 127 -13.29 -7.55 -7.93
CA ARG A 127 -13.92 -8.57 -8.79
C ARG A 127 -14.54 -7.98 -10.06
N SER A 128 -15.00 -6.74 -10.02
CA SER A 128 -15.56 -6.05 -11.21
C SER A 128 -14.48 -5.42 -12.09
N VAL A 129 -13.27 -5.21 -11.55
CA VAL A 129 -12.11 -4.78 -12.34
C VAL A 129 -11.63 -5.95 -13.20
N GLN A 130 -11.50 -5.74 -14.51
CA GLN A 130 -10.99 -6.77 -15.43
C GLN A 130 -9.47 -6.72 -15.59
N LYS A 131 -8.90 -5.51 -15.60
CA LYS A 131 -7.47 -5.27 -15.82
C LYS A 131 -6.94 -4.34 -14.73
N PRO A 132 -5.85 -4.70 -14.02
CA PRO A 132 -5.31 -3.90 -12.91
C PRO A 132 -4.41 -2.76 -13.42
N THR A 133 -4.95 -1.87 -14.24
CA THR A 133 -4.19 -0.69 -14.73
C THR A 133 -4.04 0.36 -13.64
N LEU A 134 -3.04 1.24 -13.73
CA LEU A 134 -2.91 2.37 -12.81
C LEU A 134 -4.15 3.27 -12.78
N LYS A 135 -4.88 3.39 -13.90
CA LYS A 135 -6.17 4.08 -13.93
C LYS A 135 -7.19 3.41 -13.01
N ALA A 136 -7.35 2.09 -13.10
CA ALA A 136 -8.26 1.34 -12.22
C ALA A 136 -7.83 1.44 -10.75
N VAL A 137 -6.52 1.39 -10.47
CA VAL A 137 -6.01 1.57 -9.10
C VAL A 137 -6.30 2.99 -8.58
N ARG A 138 -6.19 4.03 -9.42
CA ARG A 138 -6.55 5.41 -9.06
C ARG A 138 -8.04 5.57 -8.77
N GLU A 139 -8.90 4.90 -9.53
CA GLU A 139 -10.35 4.88 -9.30
C GLU A 139 -10.69 4.23 -7.95
N VAL A 140 -10.07 3.08 -7.64
CA VAL A 140 -10.21 2.44 -6.32
C VAL A 140 -9.67 3.35 -5.22
N ALA A 141 -8.49 3.94 -5.39
CA ALA A 141 -7.90 4.84 -4.40
C ALA A 141 -8.80 6.05 -4.12
N ALA A 142 -9.44 6.60 -5.16
CA ALA A 142 -10.39 7.69 -5.02
C ALA A 142 -11.66 7.28 -4.25
N ALA A 143 -12.20 6.08 -4.50
CA ALA A 143 -13.39 5.58 -3.81
C ALA A 143 -13.19 5.46 -2.29
N PHE A 144 -11.98 5.11 -1.83
CA PHE A 144 -11.66 5.00 -0.40
C PHE A 144 -11.02 6.26 0.20
N ASP A 145 -10.82 7.32 -0.60
CA ASP A 145 -9.95 8.46 -0.28
C ASP A 145 -8.60 8.05 0.33
N ALA A 146 -7.92 7.12 -0.34
CA ALA A 146 -6.63 6.59 0.08
C ALA A 146 -5.50 7.02 -0.86
N SER A 147 -4.25 6.82 -0.44
CA SER A 147 -3.11 7.06 -1.33
C SER A 147 -3.02 5.98 -2.40
N LEU A 148 -2.49 6.34 -3.57
CA LEU A 148 -2.31 5.38 -4.66
C LEU A 148 -1.43 4.20 -4.22
N THR A 149 -0.31 4.49 -3.54
CA THR A 149 0.63 3.48 -3.06
C THR A 149 0.01 2.55 -2.02
N ALA A 150 -0.75 3.07 -1.03
CA ALA A 150 -1.42 2.23 -0.04
C ALA A 150 -2.49 1.32 -0.68
N THR A 151 -3.21 1.85 -1.66
CA THR A 151 -4.20 1.08 -2.44
C THR A 151 -3.52 -0.04 -3.22
N LEU A 152 -2.41 0.27 -3.91
CA LEU A 152 -1.64 -0.70 -4.68
C LEU A 152 -1.07 -1.81 -3.79
N ILE A 153 -0.53 -1.48 -2.61
CA ILE A 153 -0.08 -2.46 -1.60
C ILE A 153 -1.20 -3.45 -1.26
N LYS A 154 -2.43 -2.96 -1.04
CA LYS A 154 -3.58 -3.80 -0.71
C LYS A 154 -4.04 -4.65 -1.89
N ILE A 155 -3.99 -4.12 -3.11
CA ILE A 155 -4.31 -4.87 -4.34
C ILE A 155 -3.28 -5.99 -4.58
N VAL A 156 -1.98 -5.71 -4.45
CA VAL A 156 -0.92 -6.72 -4.57
C VAL A 156 -1.09 -7.79 -3.47
N ALA A 157 -1.35 -7.38 -2.23
CA ALA A 157 -1.62 -8.32 -1.12
C ALA A 157 -2.96 -9.07 -1.22
N SER A 158 -3.85 -8.66 -2.14
CA SER A 158 -5.11 -9.35 -2.38
C SER A 158 -4.93 -10.67 -3.11
N ASP A 159 -3.83 -10.80 -3.86
CA ASP A 159 -3.54 -11.93 -4.76
C ASP A 159 -4.58 -12.12 -5.87
N ARG A 160 -5.38 -11.08 -6.16
CA ARG A 160 -6.40 -11.12 -7.24
C ARG A 160 -5.78 -11.17 -8.63
N TYR A 161 -4.59 -10.59 -8.76
CA TYR A 161 -3.82 -10.46 -10.00
C TYR A 161 -2.35 -10.76 -9.68
N PRO A 162 -1.59 -11.38 -10.59
CA PRO A 162 -0.16 -11.62 -10.42
C PRO A 162 0.62 -10.32 -10.64
N LEU A 163 0.61 -9.45 -9.63
CA LEU A 163 1.25 -8.15 -9.65
C LEU A 163 2.49 -8.11 -8.77
N MET A 164 3.50 -7.38 -9.22
CA MET A 164 4.61 -6.94 -8.41
C MET A 164 4.72 -5.43 -8.49
N MET A 165 4.90 -4.78 -7.35
CA MET A 165 5.22 -3.35 -7.29
C MET A 165 6.66 -3.16 -6.84
N VAL A 166 7.41 -2.32 -7.53
CA VAL A 166 8.84 -2.08 -7.29
C VAL A 166 9.07 -0.58 -7.15
N CYS A 167 9.68 -0.18 -6.03
CA CYS A 167 10.07 1.20 -5.78
C CYS A 167 11.56 1.37 -6.02
N HIS A 168 11.93 2.25 -6.96
CA HIS A 168 13.30 2.65 -7.22
C HIS A 168 13.52 4.09 -6.78
N GLY A 169 14.69 4.35 -6.19
CA GLY A 169 15.18 5.70 -5.93
C GLY A 169 16.50 5.94 -6.65
N PRO A 170 17.14 7.10 -6.47
CA PRO A 170 18.38 7.46 -7.18
C PRO A 170 19.58 6.53 -6.95
N LYS A 171 19.50 5.65 -5.94
CA LYS A 171 20.55 4.68 -5.57
C LYS A 171 20.13 3.22 -5.81
N GLY A 172 19.14 2.99 -6.67
CA GLY A 172 18.59 1.66 -6.96
C GLY A 172 17.31 1.34 -6.21
N ARG A 173 16.94 0.06 -6.19
CA ARG A 173 15.69 -0.46 -5.64
C ARG A 173 15.61 -0.25 -4.13
N ARG A 174 14.58 0.46 -3.67
CA ARG A 174 14.32 0.76 -2.26
C ARG A 174 13.62 -0.40 -1.58
N TRP A 175 12.56 -0.90 -2.22
CA TRP A 175 11.73 -2.00 -1.76
C TRP A 175 10.84 -2.50 -2.90
N PHE A 176 10.26 -3.67 -2.72
CA PHE A 176 9.24 -4.19 -3.62
C PHE A 176 8.26 -5.06 -2.82
N GLN A 177 7.11 -5.32 -3.41
CA GLN A 177 6.13 -6.28 -2.90
C GLN A 177 5.54 -7.03 -4.08
N ALA A 178 5.43 -8.35 -3.93
CA ALA A 178 4.84 -9.22 -4.92
C ALA A 178 3.54 -9.83 -4.38
N SER A 179 2.64 -10.18 -5.29
CA SER A 179 1.45 -10.95 -4.97
C SER A 179 1.87 -12.33 -4.46
N PRO A 180 1.18 -12.92 -3.46
CA PRO A 180 1.52 -14.23 -2.90
C PRO A 180 1.71 -15.35 -3.93
N SER A 181 0.98 -15.29 -5.05
CA SER A 181 1.08 -16.23 -6.18
C SER A 181 2.33 -16.07 -7.04
N ILE A 182 3.14 -15.02 -6.84
CA ILE A 182 4.41 -14.84 -7.57
C ILE A 182 5.52 -15.52 -6.79
N PRO A 183 6.18 -16.54 -7.38
CA PRO A 183 7.33 -17.21 -6.78
C PRO A 183 8.45 -16.25 -6.38
N SER A 184 9.05 -16.46 -5.20
CA SER A 184 10.13 -15.59 -4.67
C SER A 184 11.39 -15.56 -5.54
N ARG A 185 11.52 -16.51 -6.49
CA ARG A 185 12.60 -16.51 -7.50
C ARG A 185 12.57 -15.27 -8.40
N TRP A 186 11.39 -14.67 -8.63
CA TRP A 186 11.26 -13.40 -9.36
C TRP A 186 11.63 -12.23 -8.46
N PHE A 187 12.93 -12.08 -8.22
CA PHE A 187 13.46 -10.97 -7.45
C PHE A 187 13.83 -9.83 -8.40
N PRO A 188 13.24 -8.63 -8.26
CA PRO A 188 13.47 -7.54 -9.20
C PRO A 188 14.92 -7.07 -9.18
N ARG A 189 15.43 -6.53 -10.30
CA ARG A 189 16.77 -5.93 -10.41
C ARG A 189 16.93 -4.71 -9.51
N ASP A 190 18.17 -4.43 -9.13
CA ASP A 190 18.49 -3.28 -8.28
C ASP A 190 18.50 -1.97 -9.08
N GLU A 191 19.00 -2.02 -10.30
CA GLU A 191 19.03 -0.92 -11.25
C GLU A 191 17.81 -0.95 -12.17
N LEU A 192 17.43 0.22 -12.70
CA LEU A 192 16.40 0.32 -13.73
C LEU A 192 17.00 0.02 -15.10
N ASP A 193 16.30 -0.78 -15.88
CA ASP A 193 16.67 -1.03 -17.26
C ASP A 193 16.41 0.22 -18.14
N PRO A 194 17.33 0.59 -19.05
CA PRO A 194 17.15 1.73 -19.95
C PRO A 194 15.89 1.65 -20.84
N GLU A 195 15.38 0.46 -21.12
CA GLU A 195 14.18 0.28 -21.94
C GLU A 195 12.88 0.52 -21.15
N SER A 196 12.93 0.49 -19.81
CA SER A 196 11.76 0.68 -18.96
C SER A 196 11.26 2.12 -18.97
N CYS A 197 9.93 2.31 -18.99
CA CYS A 197 9.31 3.63 -18.83
C CYS A 197 9.65 4.30 -17.48
N ALA A 198 10.10 3.53 -16.48
CA ALA A 198 10.49 4.04 -15.17
C ALA A 198 11.70 4.97 -15.23
N ILE A 199 12.62 4.78 -16.19
CA ILE A 199 13.86 5.57 -16.29
C ILE A 199 13.54 7.05 -16.56
N ALA A 200 12.61 7.32 -17.48
CA ALA A 200 12.23 8.67 -17.85
C ALA A 200 11.56 9.42 -16.69
N LEU A 201 10.77 8.72 -15.88
CA LEU A 201 10.15 9.28 -14.68
C LEU A 201 11.16 9.58 -13.58
N GLN A 202 12.19 8.74 -13.41
CA GLN A 202 13.22 8.94 -12.38
C GLN A 202 14.03 10.21 -12.63
N PHE A 203 14.29 10.53 -13.90
CA PHE A 203 14.96 11.76 -14.33
C PHE A 203 13.99 12.93 -14.62
N GLY A 204 12.72 12.83 -14.19
CA GLY A 204 11.74 13.91 -14.23
C GLY A 204 11.37 14.37 -15.65
N SER A 205 11.59 13.53 -16.66
CA SER A 205 11.54 13.90 -18.08
C SER A 205 10.45 13.17 -18.87
N GLY A 206 9.76 12.19 -18.28
CA GLY A 206 8.70 11.41 -18.93
C GLY A 206 7.30 11.66 -18.35
N PRO A 207 6.23 11.64 -19.18
CA PRO A 207 4.87 11.62 -18.67
C PRO A 207 4.55 10.28 -18.00
N GLU A 208 3.59 10.26 -17.07
CA GLU A 208 3.01 9.00 -16.62
C GLU A 208 2.24 8.35 -17.77
N GLU A 209 2.50 7.06 -18.01
CA GLU A 209 1.86 6.32 -19.09
C GLU A 209 0.38 6.05 -18.80
N GLY A 210 -0.49 6.40 -19.75
CA GLY A 210 -1.93 6.18 -19.64
C GLY A 210 -2.34 4.70 -19.68
N PHE A 211 -1.49 3.83 -20.23
CA PHE A 211 -1.76 2.41 -20.45
C PHE A 211 -0.53 1.54 -20.15
N PRO A 212 -0.73 0.24 -19.82
CA PRO A 212 0.39 -0.69 -19.65
C PRO A 212 1.21 -0.90 -20.91
N ARG A 213 2.54 -0.80 -20.78
CA ARG A 213 3.50 -1.08 -21.85
C ARG A 213 4.04 -2.51 -21.72
N ARG A 214 4.23 -3.20 -22.85
CA ARG A 214 4.95 -4.49 -22.86
C ARG A 214 6.45 -4.29 -22.78
N ILE A 215 7.11 -5.13 -21.99
CA ILE A 215 8.57 -5.18 -21.85
C ILE A 215 9.01 -6.62 -21.59
N GLY A 216 10.24 -6.97 -22.00
CA GLY A 216 10.86 -8.25 -21.66
C GLY A 216 11.00 -8.39 -20.14
N ALA A 217 10.77 -9.60 -19.60
CA ALA A 217 10.87 -9.82 -18.16
C ALA A 217 12.32 -9.76 -17.67
N ASP A 218 13.30 -9.96 -18.55
CA ASP A 218 14.73 -9.79 -18.30
C ASP A 218 15.12 -8.35 -17.99
N ALA A 219 14.36 -7.34 -18.44
CA ALA A 219 14.53 -5.95 -17.99
C ALA A 219 14.29 -5.77 -16.48
N TRP A 220 13.49 -6.67 -15.87
CA TRP A 220 13.11 -6.57 -14.47
C TRP A 220 13.69 -7.66 -13.58
N PHE A 221 14.09 -8.81 -14.13
CA PHE A 221 14.59 -9.95 -13.35
C PHE A 221 15.95 -10.41 -13.88
N ASP A 222 16.92 -10.57 -12.98
CA ASP A 222 18.26 -11.08 -13.31
C ASP A 222 18.27 -12.63 -13.31
N ARG A 223 17.54 -13.21 -14.26
CA ARG A 223 17.46 -14.67 -14.45
C ARG A 223 17.50 -15.01 -15.93
N GLY A 224 18.27 -16.02 -16.30
CA GLY A 224 18.37 -16.47 -17.69
C GLY A 224 17.03 -16.90 -18.30
N GLU A 225 16.09 -17.41 -17.49
CA GLU A 225 14.74 -17.76 -17.96
C GLU A 225 13.84 -16.54 -18.23
N ALA A 226 14.15 -15.36 -17.68
CA ALA A 226 13.33 -14.16 -17.80
C ALA A 226 13.21 -13.69 -19.27
N ARG A 227 14.25 -13.92 -20.09
CA ARG A 227 14.27 -13.60 -21.53
C ARG A 227 13.19 -14.28 -22.36
N HIS A 228 12.52 -15.29 -21.80
CA HIS A 228 11.45 -16.04 -22.47
C HIS A 228 10.05 -15.51 -22.15
N TYR A 229 9.94 -14.46 -21.34
CA TYR A 229 8.67 -13.92 -20.87
C TYR A 229 8.56 -12.42 -21.16
N GLU A 230 7.33 -11.96 -21.34
CA GLU A 230 6.97 -10.55 -21.38
C GLU A 230 6.11 -10.18 -20.17
N LEU A 231 6.21 -8.92 -19.76
CA LEU A 231 5.43 -8.31 -18.68
C LEU A 231 4.62 -7.14 -19.24
N LEU A 232 3.63 -6.69 -18.47
CA LEU A 232 3.13 -5.33 -18.62
C LEU A 232 3.68 -4.46 -17.49
N GLU A 233 4.26 -3.30 -17.82
CA GLU A 233 4.73 -2.30 -16.86
C GLU A 233 3.88 -1.02 -16.93
N GLN A 234 3.65 -0.40 -15.78
CA GLN A 234 3.19 0.99 -15.65
C GLN A 234 3.88 1.66 -14.48
N SER A 235 4.32 2.90 -14.67
CA SER A 235 5.09 3.62 -13.66
C SER A 235 4.46 4.96 -13.31
N TYR A 236 4.63 5.40 -12.07
CA TYR A 236 4.25 6.74 -11.63
C TYR A 236 5.32 7.32 -10.68
N ALA A 237 5.44 8.65 -10.69
CA ALA A 237 6.43 9.35 -9.89
C ALA A 237 6.02 9.43 -8.42
N LEU A 238 7.01 9.33 -7.54
CA LEU A 238 6.91 9.58 -6.10
C LEU A 238 7.82 10.76 -5.72
N PRO A 239 7.61 11.39 -4.55
CA PRO A 239 8.53 12.40 -4.04
C PRO A 239 9.98 11.89 -3.94
N LYS A 240 10.94 12.82 -3.84
CA LYS A 240 12.38 12.50 -3.68
C LYS A 240 13.01 11.72 -4.85
N SER A 241 12.50 11.94 -6.07
CA SER A 241 12.96 11.25 -7.28
C SER A 241 12.84 9.72 -7.18
N GLU A 242 11.83 9.26 -6.43
CA GLU A 242 11.46 7.85 -6.40
C GLU A 242 10.44 7.58 -7.51
N VAL A 243 10.43 6.35 -8.03
CA VAL A 243 9.46 5.87 -9.02
C VAL A 243 8.88 4.56 -8.52
N MET A 244 7.56 4.44 -8.63
CA MET A 244 6.87 3.19 -8.41
C MET A 244 6.49 2.59 -9.74
N THR A 245 6.90 1.33 -9.96
CA THR A 245 6.50 0.56 -11.15
C THR A 245 5.67 -0.64 -10.74
N VAL A 246 4.57 -0.83 -11.46
CA VAL A 246 3.69 -1.99 -11.36
C VAL A 246 3.98 -2.91 -12.52
N LEU A 247 4.39 -4.13 -12.21
CA LEU A 247 4.61 -5.23 -13.14
C LEU A 247 3.43 -6.18 -13.03
N HIS A 248 2.82 -6.49 -14.17
CA HIS A 248 1.81 -7.53 -14.29
C HIS A 248 2.43 -8.71 -15.04
N LEU A 249 2.59 -9.83 -14.33
CA LEU A 249 3.13 -11.07 -14.88
C LEU A 249 1.99 -11.77 -15.62
N ILE A 250 1.92 -11.56 -16.93
CA ILE A 250 0.80 -12.01 -17.77
C ILE A 250 0.92 -13.46 -18.23
N ASP A 251 2.11 -14.06 -18.17
CA ASP A 251 2.32 -15.47 -18.50
C ASP A 251 2.12 -16.35 -17.25
N PRO A 252 1.14 -17.30 -17.26
CA PRO A 252 0.89 -18.18 -16.13
C PRO A 252 2.09 -19.01 -15.67
N LYS A 253 3.05 -19.32 -16.54
CA LYS A 253 4.28 -20.05 -16.19
C LYS A 253 5.20 -19.25 -15.27
N MET A 254 5.06 -17.93 -15.24
CA MET A 254 5.77 -17.11 -14.27
C MET A 254 5.19 -17.25 -12.86
N THR A 255 3.93 -17.68 -12.73
CA THR A 255 3.27 -17.90 -11.43
C THR A 255 3.31 -19.35 -10.95
N SER A 256 3.91 -20.26 -11.73
CA SER A 256 4.13 -21.64 -11.30
C SER A 256 5.46 -21.81 -10.55
N ASP A 257 5.45 -22.74 -9.59
CA ASP A 257 6.64 -23.18 -8.86
C ASP A 257 7.53 -24.15 -9.68
N GLU A 258 7.08 -24.53 -10.88
CA GLU A 258 7.84 -25.41 -11.77
C GLU A 258 9.05 -24.67 -12.36
N ASP A 259 10.23 -25.01 -11.85
CA ASP A 259 11.50 -24.51 -12.36
C ASP A 259 11.79 -25.16 -13.73
N THR A 260 11.39 -24.47 -14.79
CA THR A 260 11.56 -24.93 -16.19
C THR A 260 13.04 -25.12 -16.59
N SER A 261 13.99 -24.68 -15.75
CA SER A 261 15.42 -24.88 -15.95
C SER A 261 15.88 -26.35 -15.85
N ARG A 262 15.04 -27.27 -15.33
CA ARG A 262 15.40 -28.69 -15.18
C ARG A 262 15.07 -29.60 -16.37
N ASN A 263 14.35 -29.12 -17.39
CA ASN A 263 13.92 -29.95 -18.54
C ASN A 263 14.73 -29.74 -19.83
N SER A 264 15.92 -29.12 -19.72
CA SER A 264 16.84 -28.95 -20.85
C SER A 264 18.14 -29.74 -20.60
N LEU A 265 18.04 -31.07 -20.69
CA LEU A 265 19.16 -31.99 -20.90
C LEU A 265 18.81 -32.93 -22.04
#